data_AF-A0A354XJQ6-F1
#
_entry.id   AF-A0A354XJQ6-F1
#
_cell.length_a   1.000
_cell.length_b   1.000
_cell.length_c   1.000
_cell.angle_alpha   90.00
_cell.angle_beta   90.00
_cell.angle_gamma   90.00
#
_symmetry.space_group_name_H-M   'P 1'
#
loop_
_entity.id
_entity.type
_entity.pdbx_description
1 polymer ?
#
loop_
_entity_poly.entity_id
_entity_poly.type
_entity_poly.pdbx_seq_one_letter_code
_entity_poly.pdbx_strand_id
1 'polypeptide(L)' 'VPIGYGIEEQFDISKVSGGTPYGAATLAGGDGSRQPDDRELKIARFQGKHVAEIAAKLAS' A
#
# COMPACT_ATOMS: atom_id res chain seq x y z
N VAL A 1 -10.91 -0.76 5.44
CA VAL A 1 -10.40 -2.06 5.91
C VAL A 1 -8.87 -2.03 5.82
N PRO A 2 -8.14 -2.27 6.92
CA PRO A 2 -6.68 -2.43 6.90
C PRO A 2 -6.27 -3.62 6.02
N ILE A 3 -5.17 -3.49 5.30
CA ILE A 3 -4.70 -4.54 4.37
C ILE A 3 -3.88 -5.64 5.06
N GLY A 4 -3.44 -5.42 6.31
CA GLY A 4 -2.51 -6.30 7.01
C GLY A 4 -1.21 -6.50 6.23
N TYR A 5 -0.44 -7.53 6.58
CA TYR A 5 0.71 -7.99 5.79
C TYR A 5 0.28 -8.92 4.64
N GLY A 6 -0.58 -8.40 3.75
CA GLY A 6 -1.26 -9.18 2.72
C GLY A 6 -0.52 -9.31 1.37
N ILE A 7 0.64 -8.67 1.21
CA ILE A 7 1.43 -8.69 -0.04
C ILE A 7 2.93 -8.69 0.26
N GLU A 8 3.71 -9.35 -0.61
CA GLU A 8 5.17 -9.55 -0.45
C GLU A 8 5.94 -8.23 -0.30
N GLU A 9 5.55 -7.18 -1.03
CA GLU A 9 6.22 -5.88 -0.99
C GLU A 9 6.25 -5.24 0.41
N GLN A 10 5.37 -5.63 1.33
CA GLN A 10 5.41 -5.13 2.72
C GLN A 10 6.54 -5.72 3.57
N PHE A 11 7.18 -6.80 3.11
CA PHE A 11 8.28 -7.46 3.81
C PHE A 11 9.66 -7.05 3.28
N ASP A 12 9.73 -6.27 2.21
CA ASP A 12 11.00 -5.81 1.65
C ASP A 12 11.59 -4.66 2.48
N ILE A 13 12.64 -5.00 3.24
CA ILE A 13 13.40 -4.07 4.08
C ILE A 13 14.72 -3.60 3.45
N SER A 14 14.96 -3.91 2.17
CA SER A 14 16.22 -3.57 1.48
C SER A 14 16.40 -2.08 1.18
N LYS A 15 15.29 -1.34 1.12
CA LYS A 15 15.25 0.10 0.84
C LYS A 15 14.10 0.75 1.59
N VAL A 16 14.29 2.00 1.98
CA VAL A 16 13.25 2.86 2.55
C VAL A 16 11.99 2.84 1.66
N SER A 17 10.85 2.55 2.27
CA SER A 17 9.54 2.43 1.61
C SER A 17 8.44 2.89 2.56
N GLY A 18 7.39 3.49 2.02
CA GLY A 18 6.12 3.66 2.69
C GLY A 18 5.26 2.39 2.65
N GLY A 19 4.13 2.44 3.35
CA GLY A 19 3.18 1.34 3.48
C GLY A 19 3.26 0.65 4.85
N THR A 20 2.10 0.27 5.40
CA THR A 20 1.96 -0.38 6.70
C THR A 20 0.83 -1.41 6.64
N PRO A 21 0.69 -2.31 7.63
CA PRO A 21 -0.50 -3.15 7.75
C PRO A 21 -1.82 -2.35 7.83
N TYR A 22 -1.77 -1.06 8.17
CA TYR A 22 -2.94 -0.19 8.21
C TYR A 22 -3.35 0.33 6.82
N GLY A 23 -2.43 0.36 5.85
CA GLY A 23 -2.69 0.89 4.51
C GLY A 23 -1.41 1.26 3.76
N ALA A 24 -1.54 1.43 2.44
CA ALA A 24 -0.51 1.97 1.57
C ALA A 24 -0.16 3.41 1.97
N ALA A 25 1.12 3.73 1.84
CA ALA A 25 1.63 5.08 2.02
C ALA A 25 2.89 5.24 1.15
N THR A 26 3.32 6.48 0.96
CA THR A 26 4.57 6.81 0.26
C THR A 26 5.33 7.86 1.07
N LEU A 27 6.66 7.88 0.92
CA LEU A 27 7.52 8.90 1.51
C LEU A 27 7.93 9.92 0.44
N ALA A 28 7.54 11.18 0.63
CA ALA A 28 7.84 12.25 -0.34
C ALA A 28 9.23 12.90 -0.16
N GLY A 29 9.91 12.64 0.97
CA GLY A 29 11.12 13.37 1.35
C GLY A 29 10.82 14.77 1.90
N GLY A 30 11.83 15.44 2.47
CA GLY A 30 11.63 16.75 3.13
C GLY A 30 11.33 17.91 2.16
N ASP A 31 11.75 17.77 0.90
CA ASP A 31 11.50 18.74 -0.18
C ASP A 31 10.36 18.30 -1.13
N GLY A 32 9.76 17.14 -0.89
CA GLY A 32 8.69 16.58 -1.72
C GLY A 32 9.13 16.02 -3.07
N SER A 33 10.44 15.92 -3.34
CA SER A 33 10.94 15.51 -4.66
C SER A 33 10.81 14.00 -4.93
N ARG A 34 10.75 13.15 -3.89
CA ARG A 34 10.66 11.69 -4.05
C ARG A 34 9.27 11.29 -4.53
N GLN A 35 9.24 10.58 -5.65
CA GLN A 35 8.03 9.97 -6.17
C GLN A 35 7.79 8.58 -5.57
N PRO A 36 6.53 8.09 -5.57
CA PRO A 36 6.24 6.73 -5.16
C PRO A 36 7.04 5.71 -5.97
N ASP A 37 7.67 4.76 -5.28
CA ASP A 37 8.39 3.68 -5.96
C ASP A 37 7.45 2.53 -6.36
N ASP A 38 7.96 1.57 -7.14
CA ASP A 38 7.17 0.45 -7.63
C ASP A 38 6.54 -0.38 -6.51
N ARG A 39 7.19 -0.49 -5.35
CA ARG A 39 6.68 -1.28 -4.21
C ARG A 39 5.51 -0.56 -3.57
N GLU A 40 5.65 0.74 -3.31
CA GLU A 40 4.58 1.58 -2.77
C GLU A 40 3.35 1.57 -3.70
N LEU A 41 3.56 1.66 -5.02
CA LEU A 41 2.49 1.59 -6.00
C LEU A 41 1.81 0.22 -6.05
N LYS A 42 2.55 -0.88 -5.90
CA LYS A 42 1.95 -2.22 -5.82
C LYS A 42 1.12 -2.40 -4.56
N ILE A 43 1.58 -1.93 -3.41
CA ILE A 43 0.82 -1.95 -2.15
C ILE A 43 -0.48 -1.14 -2.30
N ALA A 44 -0.43 0.02 -2.97
CA ALA A 44 -1.61 0.84 -3.23
C ALA A 44 -2.63 0.13 -4.14
N ARG A 45 -2.18 -0.54 -5.22
CA ARG A 45 -3.04 -1.35 -6.09
C ARG A 45 -3.69 -2.51 -5.33
N PHE A 46 -2.91 -3.19 -4.48
CA PHE A 46 -3.42 -4.25 -3.61
C PHE A 46 -4.50 -3.73 -2.67
N GLN A 47 -4.28 -2.59 -2.02
CA GLN A 47 -5.28 -1.98 -1.14
C GLN A 47 -6.56 -1.64 -1.89
N GLY A 48 -6.46 -1.03 -3.08
CA GLY A 48 -7.63 -0.71 -3.90
C GLY A 48 -8.47 -1.95 -4.22
N LYS A 49 -7.82 -3.03 -4.66
CA LYS A 49 -8.47 -4.33 -4.92
C LYS A 49 -9.12 -4.88 -3.65
N HIS A 50 -8.38 -4.94 -2.55
CA HIS A 50 -8.85 -5.50 -1.27
C HIS A 50 -10.11 -4.79 -0.75
N VAL A 51 -10.10 -3.45 -0.75
CA VAL A 51 -11.26 -2.66 -0.32
C VAL A 51 -12.44 -2.87 -1.27
N ALA A 52 -12.22 -2.87 -2.58
CA ALA A 52 -13.27 -3.06 -3.57
C ALA A 52 -13.95 -4.44 -3.44
N GLU A 53 -13.17 -5.51 -3.23
CA GLU A 53 -13.70 -6.87 -3.03
C GLU A 53 -14.57 -6.98 -1.78
N ILE A 54 -14.17 -6.32 -0.69
CA ILE A 54 -14.97 -6.31 0.55
C ILE A 54 -16.24 -5.48 0.37
N ALA A 55 -16.12 -4.29 -0.23
CA ALA A 55 -17.27 -3.45 -0.50
C ALA A 55 -18.32 -4.17 -1.37
N ALA A 56 -17.88 -4.89 -2.41
CA ALA A 56 -18.76 -5.67 -3.27
C ALA A 56 -19.54 -6.75 -2.50
N LYS A 57 -18.91 -7.43 -1.54
CA LYS A 57 -19.56 -8.44 -0.68
C LYS A 57 -20.59 -7.85 0.29
N LEU A 58 -20.46 -6.58 0.64
CA LEU A 58 -21.35 -5.89 1.57
C LEU A 58 -22.50 -5.15 0.87
N ALA A 59 -22.37 -4.89 -0.44
CA ALA A 59 -23.36 -4.15 -1.22
C ALA A 59 -24.57 -5.02 -1.65
N SER A 60 -24.51 -6.33 -1.42
CA SER A 60 -25.58 -7.31 -1.65
C SER A 60 -26.26 -7.72 -0.35
#